data_AF-A0A7S3S3L6-F1
#
_entry.id   AF-A0A7S3S3L6-F1
#
_cell.length_a   1.000
_cell.length_b   1.000
_cell.length_c   1.000
_cell.angle_alpha   90.00
_cell.angle_beta   90.00
_cell.angle_gamma   90.00
#
_symmetry.space_group_name_H-M   'P 1'
#
loop_
_entity.id
_entity.type
_entity.pdbx_description
1 polymer ?
#
loop_
_entity_poly.entity_id
_entity_poly.type
_entity_poly.pdbx_seq_one_letter_code
_entity_poly.pdbx_strand_id
1 'polypeptide(L)'
;PEVLGPLHLLWVNLVTDGPPATALGFNPPDPSNMRRPPRGRSDPLVTPFTLFRYIVTGGYVGLATVGAFIWEYHQRGVPIEKLARWGECSTWDEGSIAGFEVACDAFGSGPGQGKAAASTVALTTLVVMEMLRALCSVSERESLLRKPPWANRFLLLGVTTPILLHMAVLYYAPLATVFKLTPLVRREWMTV
;
A
#
# COMPACT_ATOMS: atom_id res chain seq x y z
N PRO A 1 -1.95 3.30 -17.27
CA PRO A 1 -1.38 1.95 -17.02
C PRO A 1 -1.95 1.42 -15.70
N GLU A 2 -2.06 0.11 -15.53
CA GLU A 2 -2.48 -0.47 -14.26
C GLU A 2 -1.45 -0.14 -13.15
N VAL A 3 -1.92 0.43 -12.04
CA VAL A 3 -1.08 0.83 -10.89
C VAL A 3 -0.57 -0.41 -10.16
N LEU A 4 -1.48 -1.31 -9.80
CA LEU A 4 -1.22 -2.58 -9.13
C LEU A 4 -1.84 -3.72 -9.93
N GLY A 5 -1.10 -4.81 -10.10
CA GLY A 5 -1.62 -6.03 -10.71
C GLY A 5 -2.45 -6.85 -9.71
N PRO A 6 -3.29 -7.79 -10.19
CA PRO A 6 -4.05 -8.69 -9.32
C PRO A 6 -3.17 -9.49 -8.35
N LEU A 7 -1.97 -9.89 -8.80
CA LEU A 7 -0.99 -10.59 -7.96
C LEU A 7 -0.51 -9.73 -6.78
N HIS A 8 -0.31 -8.43 -7.00
CA HIS A 8 0.09 -7.49 -5.94
C HIS A 8 -1.01 -7.36 -4.89
N LEU A 9 -2.27 -7.23 -5.31
CA LEU A 9 -3.41 -7.14 -4.41
C LEU A 9 -3.65 -8.45 -3.64
N LEU A 10 -3.46 -9.60 -4.29
CA LEU A 10 -3.53 -10.91 -3.63
C LEU A 10 -2.46 -11.02 -2.54
N TRP A 11 -1.23 -10.60 -2.85
CA TRP A 11 -0.14 -10.59 -1.88
C TRP A 11 -0.44 -9.70 -0.66
N VAL A 12 -0.98 -8.50 -0.90
CA VAL A 12 -1.33 -7.58 0.19
C VAL A 12 -2.39 -8.20 1.10
N ASN A 13 -3.53 -8.60 0.52
CA ASN A 13 -4.66 -9.10 1.30
C ASN A 13 -4.37 -10.42 2.02
N LEU A 14 -3.58 -11.31 1.42
CA LEU A 14 -3.31 -12.63 1.99
C LEU A 14 -2.12 -12.62 2.95
N VAL A 15 -1.03 -11.96 2.55
CA VAL A 15 0.27 -12.14 3.20
C VAL A 15 0.64 -10.95 4.07
N THR A 16 0.42 -9.70 3.62
CA THR A 16 0.79 -8.54 4.42
C THR A 16 -0.27 -8.21 5.48
N ASP A 17 -1.55 -8.35 5.15
CA ASP A 17 -2.63 -7.94 6.06
C ASP A 17 -3.06 -9.06 7.03
N GLY A 18 -2.74 -10.31 6.71
CA GLY A 18 -3.06 -11.47 7.56
C GLY A 18 -2.39 -11.42 8.95
N PRO A 19 -1.05 -11.29 9.04
CA PRO A 19 -0.35 -11.22 10.32
C PRO A 19 -0.84 -10.12 11.27
N PRO A 20 -1.00 -8.84 10.87
CA PRO A 20 -1.53 -7.82 11.78
C PRO A 20 -3.00 -8.08 12.14
N ALA A 21 -3.83 -8.56 11.22
CA ALA A 21 -5.23 -8.89 11.52
C ALA A 21 -5.36 -9.98 12.59
N THR A 22 -4.54 -11.04 12.50
CA THR A 22 -4.50 -12.08 13.54
C THR A 22 -3.94 -11.55 14.87
N ALA A 23 -2.95 -10.66 14.81
CA ALA A 23 -2.33 -10.07 15.99
C ALA A 23 -3.27 -9.15 16.77
N LEU A 24 -4.19 -8.45 16.10
CA LEU A 24 -5.25 -7.67 16.75
C LEU A 24 -6.18 -8.54 17.61
N GLY A 25 -6.30 -9.83 17.32
CA GLY A 25 -7.01 -10.79 18.16
C GLY A 25 -6.39 -10.99 19.55
N PHE A 26 -5.10 -10.66 19.71
CA PHE A 26 -4.38 -10.72 20.99
C PHE A 26 -4.32 -9.38 21.72
N ASN A 27 -5.14 -8.41 21.32
CA ASN A 27 -5.21 -7.12 22.02
C ASN A 27 -5.68 -7.31 23.48
N PRO A 28 -5.11 -6.54 24.43
CA PRO A 28 -5.54 -6.60 25.82
C PRO A 28 -6.99 -6.12 25.96
N PRO A 29 -7.79 -6.74 26.85
CA PRO A 29 -9.18 -6.35 27.04
C PRO A 29 -9.30 -4.94 27.62
N ASP A 30 -10.37 -4.22 27.26
CA ASP A 30 -10.69 -2.92 27.85
C ASP A 30 -11.03 -3.11 29.35
N PRO A 31 -10.37 -2.38 30.28
CA PRO A 31 -10.66 -2.48 31.72
C PRO A 31 -12.12 -2.20 32.09
N SER A 32 -12.82 -1.43 31.24
CA SER A 32 -14.22 -1.07 31.43
C SER A 32 -15.20 -2.01 30.72
N ASN A 33 -14.74 -3.11 30.11
CA ASN A 33 -15.59 -3.99 29.30
C ASN A 33 -16.75 -4.59 30.10
N MET A 34 -16.49 -5.05 31.33
CA MET A 34 -17.50 -5.64 32.22
C MET A 34 -18.45 -4.61 32.87
N ARG A 35 -18.18 -3.31 32.71
CA ARG A 35 -19.07 -2.22 33.20
C ARG A 35 -20.09 -1.79 32.14
N ARG A 36 -19.96 -2.27 30.90
CA ARG A 36 -20.88 -1.97 29.81
C ARG A 36 -21.95 -3.07 29.74
N PRO A 37 -23.21 -2.73 29.42
CA PRO A 37 -24.24 -3.73 29.22
C PRO A 37 -23.90 -4.63 28.00
N PRO A 38 -24.42 -5.87 27.96
CA PRO A 38 -24.25 -6.76 26.81
C PRO A 38 -24.74 -6.11 25.51
N ARG A 39 -24.01 -6.34 24.41
CA ARG A 39 -24.35 -5.84 23.08
C ARG A 39 -25.69 -6.44 22.59
N GLY A 40 -26.55 -5.63 22.00
CA GLY A 40 -27.83 -6.07 21.43
C GLY A 40 -27.64 -6.89 20.15
N ARG A 41 -28.57 -7.82 19.86
CA ARG A 41 -28.53 -8.62 18.61
C ARG A 41 -28.66 -7.76 17.35
N SER A 42 -29.27 -6.59 17.46
CA SER A 42 -29.49 -5.63 16.36
C SER A 42 -28.40 -4.55 16.26
N ASP A 43 -27.38 -4.55 17.13
CA ASP A 43 -26.35 -3.51 17.12
C ASP A 43 -25.41 -3.71 15.92
N PRO A 44 -25.31 -2.76 14.98
CA PRO A 44 -24.51 -2.91 13.77
C PRO A 44 -23.02 -2.95 14.08
N LEU A 45 -22.27 -3.89 13.49
CA LEU A 45 -20.81 -4.00 13.67
C LEU A 45 -20.09 -2.71 13.23
N VAL A 46 -20.57 -2.09 12.16
CA VAL A 46 -20.06 -0.83 11.64
C VAL A 46 -21.12 0.24 11.80
N THR A 47 -20.85 1.25 12.64
CA THR A 47 -21.73 2.43 12.76
C THR A 47 -21.50 3.38 11.59
N PRO A 48 -22.46 4.26 11.23
CA PRO A 48 -22.26 5.26 10.16
C PRO A 48 -21.02 6.14 10.37
N PHE A 49 -20.71 6.47 11.63
CA PHE A 49 -19.51 7.23 11.97
C PHE A 49 -18.22 6.42 11.76
N THR A 50 -18.21 5.15 12.19
CA THR A 50 -17.06 4.24 11.94
C THR A 50 -16.87 4.00 10.44
N LEU A 51 -17.95 3.85 9.68
CA LEU A 51 -17.91 3.72 8.22
C LEU A 51 -17.32 4.96 7.56
N PHE A 52 -17.78 6.15 7.94
CA PHE A 52 -17.24 7.41 7.43
C PHE A 52 -15.71 7.50 7.67
N ARG A 53 -15.25 7.14 8.87
CA ARG A 53 -13.82 7.09 9.19
C ARG A 53 -13.04 6.12 8.30
N TYR A 54 -13.61 4.95 8.00
CA TYR A 54 -13.00 3.99 7.07
C TYR A 54 -12.99 4.46 5.62
N ILE A 55 -14.01 5.17 5.17
CA ILE A 55 -14.04 5.77 3.83
C ILE A 55 -12.96 6.85 3.70
N VAL A 56 -12.82 7.73 4.70
CA VAL A 56 -11.79 8.79 4.68
C VAL A 56 -10.39 8.19 4.68
N THR A 57 -10.13 7.23 5.56
CA THR A 57 -8.81 6.57 5.65
C THR A 57 -8.51 5.72 4.42
N GLY A 58 -9.48 4.95 3.90
CA GLY A 58 -9.32 4.20 2.66
C GLY A 58 -9.12 5.10 1.44
N GLY A 59 -9.87 6.20 1.36
CA GLY A 59 -9.70 7.23 0.33
C GLY A 59 -8.30 7.86 0.38
N TYR A 60 -7.79 8.16 1.57
CA TYR A 60 -6.42 8.63 1.75
C TYR A 60 -5.38 7.63 1.23
N VAL A 61 -5.49 6.34 1.59
CA VAL A 61 -4.58 5.29 1.11
C VAL A 61 -4.66 5.14 -0.41
N GLY A 62 -5.87 5.17 -0.99
CA GLY A 62 -6.06 5.12 -2.44
C GLY A 62 -5.43 6.32 -3.16
N LEU A 63 -5.62 7.53 -2.64
CA LEU A 63 -5.02 8.75 -3.22
C LEU A 63 -3.50 8.74 -3.09
N ALA A 64 -2.95 8.28 -1.96
CA ALA A 64 -1.52 8.24 -1.77
C ALA A 64 -0.83 7.20 -2.66
N THR A 65 -1.42 6.02 -2.83
CA THR A 65 -0.87 4.97 -3.70
C THR A 65 -0.87 5.38 -5.18
N VAL A 66 -1.98 5.96 -5.66
CA VAL A 66 -2.06 6.51 -7.02
C VAL A 66 -1.16 7.76 -7.17
N GLY A 67 -1.10 8.61 -6.13
CA GLY A 67 -0.25 9.79 -6.10
C GLY A 67 1.23 9.44 -6.20
N ALA A 68 1.70 8.45 -5.44
CA ALA A 68 3.08 7.97 -5.48
C ALA A 68 3.44 7.37 -6.85
N PHE A 69 2.49 6.66 -7.48
CA PHE A 69 2.64 6.16 -8.84
C PHE A 69 2.82 7.29 -9.86
N ILE A 70 1.94 8.30 -9.84
CA ILE A 70 2.02 9.46 -10.74
C ILE A 70 3.31 10.24 -10.50
N TRP A 71 3.69 10.41 -9.23
CA TRP A 71 4.90 11.11 -8.84
C TRP A 71 6.16 10.45 -9.41
N GLU A 72 6.27 9.12 -9.36
CA GLU A 72 7.43 8.42 -9.92
C GLU A 72 7.53 8.59 -11.44
N TYR A 73 6.40 8.56 -12.17
CA TYR A 73 6.38 8.87 -13.60
C TYR A 73 6.80 10.31 -13.90
N HIS A 74 6.35 11.26 -13.07
CA HIS A 74 6.72 12.66 -13.21
C HIS A 74 8.23 12.87 -12.99
N GLN A 75 8.82 12.21 -11.99
CA GLN A 75 10.26 12.23 -11.73
C GLN A 75 11.10 11.62 -12.86
N ARG A 76 10.51 10.70 -13.63
CA ARG A 76 11.12 10.11 -14.83
C ARG A 76 10.91 10.95 -16.09
N GLY A 77 10.27 12.11 -15.99
CA GLY A 77 10.06 13.03 -17.11
C GLY A 77 8.88 12.67 -18.01
N VAL A 78 7.96 11.80 -17.55
CA VAL A 78 6.74 11.48 -18.31
C VAL A 78 5.66 12.52 -17.99
N PRO A 79 5.15 13.26 -18.99
CA PRO A 79 4.09 14.25 -18.75
C PRO A 79 2.77 13.54 -18.40
N ILE A 80 2.02 14.15 -17.48
CA ILE A 80 0.76 13.57 -16.93
C ILE A 80 -0.28 13.37 -18.04
N GLU A 81 -0.32 14.26 -19.04
CA GLU A 81 -1.23 14.15 -20.18
C GLU A 81 -1.02 12.85 -20.97
N LYS A 82 0.26 12.48 -21.20
CA LYS A 82 0.61 11.21 -21.83
C LYS A 82 0.29 10.04 -20.91
N LEU A 83 0.56 10.15 -19.61
CA LEU A 83 0.20 9.10 -18.65
C LEU A 83 -1.32 8.80 -18.63
N ALA A 84 -2.16 9.82 -18.76
CA ALA A 84 -3.61 9.68 -18.83
C ALA A 84 -4.06 8.97 -20.13
N ARG A 85 -3.41 9.27 -21.26
CA ARG A 85 -3.70 8.67 -22.58
C ARG A 85 -2.78 7.51 -22.95
N TRP A 86 -2.21 6.82 -21.95
CA TRP A 86 -1.23 5.75 -22.16
C TRP A 86 -1.66 4.64 -23.15
N GLY A 87 -2.97 4.42 -23.35
CA GLY A 87 -3.50 3.44 -24.30
C GLY A 87 -3.26 3.81 -25.77
N GLU A 88 -2.95 5.07 -26.06
CA GLU A 88 -2.60 5.57 -27.40
C GLU A 88 -1.09 5.56 -27.66
N CYS A 89 -0.28 4.93 -26.80
CA CYS A 89 1.18 4.99 -26.91
C CYS A 89 1.74 4.52 -28.26
N SER A 90 0.99 3.67 -28.99
CA SER A 90 1.39 3.16 -30.30
C SER A 90 1.32 4.20 -31.42
N THR A 91 0.61 5.31 -31.21
CA THR A 91 0.44 6.38 -32.22
C THR A 91 1.39 7.55 -32.01
N TRP A 92 2.16 7.55 -30.92
CA TRP A 92 3.08 8.64 -30.62
C TRP A 92 4.41 8.44 -31.33
N ASP A 93 5.00 9.55 -31.75
CA ASP A 93 6.31 9.54 -32.39
C ASP A 93 7.41 8.98 -31.46
N GLU A 94 8.43 8.39 -32.08
CA GLU A 94 9.63 7.90 -31.40
C GLU A 94 10.32 9.04 -30.65
N GLY A 95 10.82 8.75 -29.44
CA GLY A 95 11.48 9.74 -28.58
C GLY A 95 10.57 10.82 -27.99
N SER A 96 9.24 10.68 -28.10
CA SER A 96 8.31 11.67 -27.55
C SER A 96 8.27 11.70 -26.01
N ILE A 97 8.89 10.73 -25.33
CA ILE A 97 9.09 10.69 -23.88
C ILE A 97 10.59 10.69 -23.60
N ALA A 98 11.05 11.61 -22.76
CA ALA A 98 12.46 11.67 -22.38
C ALA A 98 12.91 10.35 -21.73
N GLY A 99 14.00 9.77 -22.23
CA GLY A 99 14.58 8.52 -21.69
C GLY A 99 14.00 7.22 -22.26
N PHE A 100 13.07 7.28 -23.21
CA PHE A 100 12.51 6.10 -23.88
C PHE A 100 12.48 6.30 -25.40
N GLU A 101 13.16 5.43 -26.15
CA GLU A 101 13.12 5.44 -27.62
C GLU A 101 11.70 5.12 -28.12
N VAL A 102 11.08 4.08 -27.54
CA VAL A 102 9.70 3.68 -27.81
C VAL A 102 8.82 4.12 -26.63
N ALA A 103 7.83 4.98 -26.89
CA ALA A 103 6.98 5.54 -25.84
C ALA A 103 6.19 4.47 -25.05
N CYS A 104 5.77 3.38 -25.71
CA CYS A 104 5.07 2.29 -25.04
C CYS A 104 5.94 1.55 -24.00
N ASP A 105 7.27 1.59 -24.10
CA ASP A 105 8.16 0.93 -23.14
C ASP A 105 8.13 1.60 -21.76
N ALA A 106 7.73 2.87 -21.70
CA ALA A 106 7.52 3.57 -20.43
C ALA A 106 6.38 2.94 -19.61
N PHE A 107 5.36 2.39 -20.28
CA PHE A 107 4.15 1.83 -19.65
C PHE A 107 4.05 0.31 -19.75
N GLY A 108 4.96 -0.33 -20.50
CA GLY A 108 4.97 -1.76 -20.78
C GLY A 108 5.94 -2.56 -19.91
N SER A 109 6.24 -3.79 -20.37
CA SER A 109 7.29 -4.66 -19.80
C SER A 109 8.61 -4.55 -20.58
N GLY A 110 8.79 -3.48 -21.36
CA GLY A 110 9.96 -3.24 -22.20
C GLY A 110 11.21 -2.86 -21.40
N PRO A 111 12.35 -2.68 -22.09
CA PRO A 111 13.68 -2.47 -21.48
C PRO A 111 13.78 -1.24 -20.56
N GLY A 112 12.82 -0.32 -20.60
CA GLY A 112 12.82 0.90 -19.80
C GLY A 112 12.26 0.78 -18.37
N GLN A 113 11.70 -0.37 -17.95
CA GLN A 113 11.25 -0.68 -16.58
C GLN A 113 10.38 0.40 -15.88
N GLY A 114 9.79 1.35 -16.62
CA GLY A 114 9.06 2.49 -16.08
C GLY A 114 7.84 2.07 -15.27
N LYS A 115 7.03 1.16 -15.84
CA LYS A 115 5.88 0.57 -15.15
C LYS A 115 6.28 -0.20 -13.90
N ALA A 116 7.29 -1.07 -14.00
CA ALA A 116 7.69 -1.92 -12.88
C ALA A 116 8.10 -1.07 -11.66
N ALA A 117 8.88 -0.02 -11.87
CA ALA A 117 9.29 0.87 -10.79
C ALA A 117 8.13 1.67 -10.18
N ALA A 118 7.28 2.30 -11.00
CA ALA A 118 6.14 3.06 -10.51
C ALA A 118 5.14 2.16 -9.75
N SER A 119 4.86 0.96 -10.26
CA SER A 119 4.04 -0.04 -9.57
C SER A 119 4.68 -0.54 -8.28
N THR A 120 6.01 -0.65 -8.24
CA THR A 120 6.72 -1.05 -7.01
C THR A 120 6.60 0.04 -5.94
N VAL A 121 6.82 1.31 -6.29
CA VAL A 121 6.61 2.45 -5.38
C VAL A 121 5.17 2.44 -4.86
N ALA A 122 4.17 2.32 -5.74
CA ALA A 122 2.77 2.26 -5.33
C ALA A 122 2.45 1.10 -4.38
N LEU A 123 3.00 -0.10 -4.65
CA LEU A 123 2.85 -1.28 -3.80
C LEU A 123 3.50 -1.05 -2.42
N THR A 124 4.72 -0.49 -2.41
CA THR A 124 5.43 -0.21 -1.16
C THR A 124 4.69 0.82 -0.30
N THR A 125 4.15 1.89 -0.91
CA THR A 125 3.29 2.87 -0.22
C THR A 125 2.05 2.20 0.36
N LEU A 126 1.38 1.31 -0.40
CA LEU A 126 0.21 0.58 0.11
C LEU A 126 0.57 -0.26 1.33
N VAL A 127 1.63 -1.08 1.24
CA VAL A 127 2.07 -1.95 2.34
C VAL A 127 2.44 -1.12 3.58
N VAL A 128 3.22 -0.05 3.42
CA VAL A 128 3.60 0.83 4.53
C VAL A 128 2.36 1.47 5.17
N MET A 129 1.43 1.96 4.37
CA MET A 129 0.19 2.56 4.87
C MET A 129 -0.71 1.56 5.60
N GLU A 130 -0.80 0.32 5.11
CA GLU A 130 -1.53 -0.75 5.79
C GLU A 130 -0.90 -1.09 7.16
N MET A 131 0.44 -1.10 7.24
CA MET A 131 1.14 -1.30 8.50
C MET A 131 0.91 -0.15 9.49
N LEU A 132 0.92 1.11 9.01
CA LEU A 132 0.57 2.26 9.84
C LEU A 132 -0.89 2.20 10.30
N ARG A 133 -1.81 1.77 9.42
CA ARG A 133 -3.22 1.58 9.73
C ARG A 133 -3.43 0.49 10.78
N ALA A 134 -2.67 -0.61 10.71
CA ALA A 134 -2.68 -1.66 11.71
C ALA A 134 -2.21 -1.19 13.09
N LEU A 135 -1.23 -0.28 13.16
CA LEU A 135 -0.82 0.35 14.43
C LEU A 135 -1.91 1.27 14.99
N CYS A 136 -2.61 2.00 14.11
CA CYS A 136 -3.73 2.85 14.50
C CYS A 136 -4.98 2.07 14.92
N SER A 137 -5.12 0.80 14.54
CA SER A 137 -6.30 -0.02 14.86
C SER A 137 -6.23 -0.73 16.23
N VAL A 138 -5.15 -0.52 17.00
CA VAL A 138 -5.02 -1.00 18.40
C VAL A 138 -6.21 -0.56 19.26
N SER A 139 -6.72 0.65 19.03
CA SER A 139 -7.77 1.25 19.83
C SER A 139 -8.69 2.08 18.97
N GLU A 140 -10.00 1.87 19.13
CA GLU A 140 -11.01 2.62 18.36
C GLU A 140 -11.26 4.03 18.90
N ARG A 141 -10.98 4.26 20.19
CA ARG A 141 -11.36 5.48 20.95
C ARG A 141 -10.17 6.26 21.49
N GLU A 142 -9.15 5.54 21.98
CA GLU A 142 -7.95 6.16 22.52
C GLU A 142 -6.90 6.36 21.44
N SER A 143 -6.21 7.50 21.50
CA SER A 143 -5.08 7.81 20.63
C SER A 143 -3.86 6.93 20.92
N LEU A 144 -3.01 6.75 19.91
CA LEU A 144 -1.73 6.02 19.99
C LEU A 144 -0.80 6.52 21.10
N LEU A 145 -0.87 7.80 21.46
CA LEU A 145 -0.06 8.36 22.55
C LEU A 145 -0.48 7.83 23.94
N ARG A 146 -1.75 7.43 24.09
CA ARG A 146 -2.30 6.92 25.35
C ARG A 146 -2.23 5.40 25.42
N LYS A 147 -2.49 4.73 24.29
CA LYS A 147 -2.24 3.29 24.10
C LYS A 147 -1.16 3.10 23.04
N PRO A 148 0.10 3.04 23.48
CA PRO A 148 1.19 2.90 22.54
C PRO A 148 1.19 1.52 21.87
N PRO A 149 1.80 1.40 20.68
CA PRO A 149 1.75 0.18 19.89
C PRO A 149 2.46 -1.02 20.56
N TRP A 150 3.41 -0.75 21.47
CA TRP A 150 4.07 -1.80 22.26
C TRP A 150 3.20 -2.42 23.36
N ALA A 151 1.98 -1.91 23.58
CA ALA A 151 1.02 -2.56 24.47
C ALA A 151 0.64 -3.97 24.00
N ASN A 152 0.72 -4.23 22.68
CA ASN A 152 0.54 -5.56 22.11
C ASN A 152 1.82 -5.98 21.36
N ARG A 153 2.66 -6.78 22.02
CA ARG A 153 3.89 -7.35 21.43
C ARG A 153 3.63 -8.21 20.19
N PHE A 154 2.46 -8.87 20.13
CA PHE A 154 2.09 -9.69 18.97
C PHE A 154 1.74 -8.80 17.78
N LEU A 155 1.15 -7.63 18.00
CA LEU A 155 0.91 -6.66 16.93
C LEU A 155 2.22 -6.12 16.36
N LEU A 156 3.20 -5.82 17.22
CA LEU A 156 4.53 -5.42 16.72
C LEU A 156 5.10 -6.50 15.81
N LEU A 157 5.06 -7.76 16.22
CA LEU A 157 5.50 -8.89 15.39
C LEU A 157 4.67 -9.03 14.10
N GLY A 158 3.35 -8.82 14.20
CA GLY A 158 2.40 -8.83 13.09
C GLY A 158 2.62 -7.70 12.09
N VAL A 159 3.18 -6.57 12.50
CA VAL A 159 3.53 -5.43 11.62
C VAL A 159 4.95 -5.57 11.06
N THR A 160 5.91 -6.03 11.86
CA THR A 160 7.29 -6.19 11.39
C THR A 160 7.42 -7.33 10.38
N THR A 161 6.65 -8.40 10.53
CA THR A 161 6.74 -9.59 9.65
C THR A 161 6.40 -9.24 8.19
N PRO A 162 5.27 -8.58 7.88
CA PRO A 162 4.97 -8.09 6.53
C PRO A 162 6.02 -7.15 5.95
N ILE A 163 6.56 -6.22 6.76
CA ILE A 163 7.60 -5.29 6.30
C ILE A 163 8.84 -6.06 5.87
N LEU A 164 9.32 -7.00 6.71
CA LEU A 164 10.48 -7.82 6.37
C LEU A 164 10.25 -8.68 5.13
N LEU A 165 9.06 -9.28 5.01
CA LEU A 165 8.71 -10.10 3.87
C LEU A 165 8.58 -9.26 2.59
N HIS A 166 8.06 -8.03 2.70
CA HIS A 166 7.99 -7.10 1.60
C HIS A 166 9.40 -6.68 1.13
N MET A 167 10.31 -6.39 2.07
CA MET A 167 11.73 -6.15 1.75
C MET A 167 12.37 -7.36 1.07
N ALA A 168 12.05 -8.58 1.51
CA ALA A 168 12.52 -9.80 0.85
C ALA A 168 12.02 -9.90 -0.59
N VAL A 169 10.74 -9.61 -0.86
CA VAL A 169 10.17 -9.61 -2.22
C VAL A 169 10.82 -8.56 -3.13
N LEU A 170 11.22 -7.40 -2.59
CA LEU A 170 11.86 -6.33 -3.36
C LEU A 170 13.32 -6.63 -3.73
N TYR A 171 14.09 -7.19 -2.79
CA TYR A 171 15.54 -7.33 -2.94
C TYR A 171 16.00 -8.76 -3.29
N TYR A 172 15.12 -9.77 -3.16
CA TYR A 172 15.43 -11.14 -3.57
C TYR A 172 14.99 -11.38 -5.02
N ALA A 173 15.97 -11.51 -5.92
CA ALA A 173 15.76 -11.53 -7.37
C ALA A 173 14.70 -12.54 -7.87
N PRO A 174 14.63 -13.80 -7.38
CA PRO A 174 13.60 -14.75 -7.82
C PRO A 174 12.16 -14.32 -7.48
N LEU A 175 11.96 -13.60 -6.37
CA LEU A 175 10.64 -13.08 -6.02
C LEU A 175 10.35 -11.82 -6.83
N ALA A 176 11.32 -10.92 -6.95
CA ALA A 176 11.16 -9.68 -7.71
C ALA A 176 10.75 -9.94 -9.17
N THR A 177 11.29 -10.99 -9.83
CA THR A 177 10.91 -11.35 -11.20
C THR A 177 9.47 -11.87 -11.31
N VAL A 178 9.02 -12.69 -10.37
CA VAL A 178 7.64 -13.22 -10.32
C VAL A 178 6.63 -12.08 -10.12
N PHE A 179 6.93 -11.15 -9.23
CA PHE A 179 6.07 -10.00 -8.96
C PHE A 179 6.28 -8.83 -9.93
N LYS A 180 7.23 -8.93 -10.87
CA LYS A 180 7.62 -7.86 -11.81
C LYS A 180 7.93 -6.54 -11.09
N LEU A 181 8.72 -6.63 -10.02
CA LEU A 181 9.13 -5.50 -9.18
C LEU A 181 10.58 -5.13 -9.44
N THR A 182 10.91 -3.88 -9.16
CA THR A 182 12.29 -3.37 -9.22
C THR A 182 12.76 -2.96 -7.83
N PRO A 183 14.03 -3.18 -7.46
CA PRO A 183 14.52 -2.77 -6.15
C PRO A 183 14.48 -1.25 -6.01
N LEU A 184 14.00 -0.76 -4.86
CA LEU A 184 13.89 0.68 -4.63
C LEU A 184 15.24 1.30 -4.29
N VAL A 185 15.50 2.46 -4.90
CA VAL A 185 16.60 3.34 -4.51
C VAL A 185 16.16 4.35 -3.46
N ARG A 186 17.13 5.04 -2.83
CA ARG A 186 16.88 6.01 -1.75
C ARG A 186 15.86 7.09 -2.12
N ARG A 187 15.83 7.54 -3.38
CA ARG A 187 14.86 8.55 -3.87
C ARG A 187 13.43 8.03 -3.81
N GLU A 188 13.22 6.81 -4.27
CA GLU A 188 11.90 6.16 -4.27
C GLU A 188 11.44 5.93 -2.83
N TRP A 189 12.34 5.51 -1.93
CA TRP A 189 12.07 5.40 -0.49
C TRP A 189 11.70 6.71 0.20
N MET A 190 12.14 7.88 -0.29
CA MET A 190 11.69 9.17 0.26
C MET A 190 10.30 9.57 -0.22
N THR A 191 9.83 8.96 -1.31
CA THR A 191 8.47 9.17 -1.83
C THR A 191 7.45 8.34 -1.06
N VAL A 192 7.86 7.13 -0.65
CA VAL A 192 7.08 6.19 0.17
C VAL A 192 6.89 6.71 1.59
#